data_AF-A0A6P8HDN4-F1
#
_entry.id   AF-A0A6P8HDN4-F1
#
_cell.length_a   1.000
_cell.length_b   1.000
_cell.length_c   1.000
_cell.angle_alpha   90.00
_cell.angle_beta   90.00
_cell.angle_gamma   90.00
#
_symmetry.space_group_name_H-M   'P 1'
#
loop_
_entity.id
_entity.type
_entity.pdbx_description
1 polymer ?
#
loop_
_entity_poly.entity_id
_entity_poly.type
_entity_poly.pdbx_seq_one_letter_code
_entity_poly.pdbx_strand_id
1 'polypeptide(L)'
;MIRPSMVKKVIIILSAVFSFNMTLARNDSMSCPSILNITINWIELMPFLFFSLEYNNKTGLAAGYLPYYMQRASNKCGCPMMSFNYQRMNISSSEEMEIKIRSSLRTTTPELYFPIFANRKESTQFQRPFLALFQSPGPAVVEVEVGSWSENVASINMVMQTWPILSVCLLFGILAGFIVWAIEHRKNSEEFPAKFPHGALVGIWWSFVTMTTVGYGDKTTRTFWGRMFAVFWMVLGTIVMSMFTGQITANITSSEIATVDLMDTKVAVPMGMKSFLGQEFNLGAQYSDMTYSDMQKLLMTPKDELKYFLIHDNEMARKWMVNETNGKLKIAKNIDKQFMIGLTVTGDFKHIQVFFSCLQEEIIDIYQIEQAKDKLAVKSSEPESESGPNTQVWFIISTATIFAVFSLLGFLWEWRRRRMMSRLSSDVEDFRRTRKVIEVQPARGQHPWETTHH
;
A
#
# COMPACT_ATOMS: atom_id res chain seq x y z
N MET A 1 42.91 -21.10 14.40
CA MET A 1 41.49 -21.53 14.30
C MET A 1 40.95 -21.81 15.70
N ILE A 2 40.14 -20.90 16.26
CA ILE A 2 39.57 -21.05 17.60
C ILE A 2 38.31 -21.92 17.48
N ARG A 3 38.23 -23.02 18.26
CA ARG A 3 37.09 -23.95 18.24
C ARG A 3 35.78 -23.21 18.60
N PRO A 4 34.67 -23.43 17.87
CA PRO A 4 33.39 -22.74 18.10
C PRO A 4 32.78 -22.97 19.49
N SER A 5 33.23 -23.98 20.24
CA SER A 5 32.80 -24.23 21.62
C SER A 5 33.40 -23.23 22.64
N MET A 6 34.58 -22.66 22.36
CA MET A 6 35.20 -21.64 23.22
C MET A 6 34.47 -20.29 23.09
N VAL A 7 34.05 -19.93 21.88
CA VAL A 7 33.31 -18.69 21.60
C VAL A 7 31.96 -18.69 22.33
N LYS A 8 31.23 -19.82 22.32
CA LYS A 8 29.98 -19.96 23.08
C LYS A 8 30.18 -19.81 24.59
N LYS A 9 31.25 -20.38 25.16
CA LYS A 9 31.54 -20.25 26.60
C LYS A 9 31.92 -18.82 26.99
N VAL A 10 32.70 -18.13 26.16
CA VAL A 10 33.08 -16.72 26.39
C VAL A 10 31.87 -15.80 26.28
N ILE A 11 30.96 -16.02 25.33
CA ILE A 11 29.73 -15.24 25.20
C ILE A 11 28.81 -15.47 26.41
N ILE A 12 28.68 -16.71 26.90
CA ILE A 12 27.85 -17.02 28.08
C ILE A 12 28.44 -16.35 29.35
N ILE A 13 29.76 -16.41 29.52
CA ILE A 13 30.44 -15.78 30.66
C ILE A 13 30.34 -14.25 30.57
N LEU A 14 30.53 -13.66 29.39
CA LEU A 14 30.35 -12.22 29.19
C LEU A 14 28.90 -11.77 29.41
N SER A 15 27.91 -12.55 28.96
CA SER A 15 26.49 -12.25 29.25
C SER A 15 26.16 -12.40 30.72
N ALA A 16 26.75 -13.38 31.43
CA ALA A 16 26.54 -13.57 32.86
C ALA A 16 27.20 -12.46 33.67
N VAL A 17 28.41 -12.02 33.29
CA VAL A 17 29.12 -10.89 33.93
C VAL A 17 28.41 -9.57 33.64
N PHE A 18 27.83 -9.38 32.44
CA PHE A 18 27.02 -8.21 32.12
C PHE A 18 25.71 -8.19 32.93
N SER A 19 25.02 -9.33 33.06
CA SER A 19 23.82 -9.48 33.91
C SER A 19 24.13 -9.31 35.40
N PHE A 20 25.31 -9.74 35.86
CA PHE A 20 25.74 -9.64 37.26
C PHE A 20 26.19 -8.22 37.62
N ASN A 21 26.86 -7.51 36.71
CA ASN A 21 27.18 -6.08 36.92
C ASN A 21 25.93 -5.19 36.85
N MET A 22 24.90 -5.58 36.10
CA MET A 22 23.63 -4.85 36.07
C MET A 22 22.79 -5.03 37.34
N THR A 23 23.04 -6.09 38.12
CA THR A 23 22.39 -6.32 39.44
C THR A 23 23.13 -5.67 40.60
N LEU A 24 24.40 -5.27 40.43
CA LEU A 24 25.21 -4.66 41.50
C LEU A 24 25.21 -3.13 41.54
N ALA A 25 24.45 -2.46 40.65
CA ALA A 25 24.31 -0.99 40.64
C ALA A 25 22.95 -0.47 41.17
N ARG A 26 22.07 -1.34 41.69
CA ARG A 26 20.73 -0.94 42.17
C ARG A 26 20.65 -1.02 43.69
N ASN A 27 21.54 -0.31 44.37
CA ASN A 27 21.53 -0.22 45.84
C ASN A 27 21.93 1.18 46.37
N ASP A 28 21.72 2.23 45.57
CA ASP A 28 21.51 3.55 46.15
C ASP A 28 20.10 3.55 46.73
N SER A 29 19.99 3.79 48.03
CA SER A 29 18.74 3.98 48.73
C SER A 29 17.96 5.12 48.08
N MET A 30 17.08 4.79 47.13
CA MET A 30 16.29 5.79 46.42
C MET A 30 15.27 6.36 47.40
N SER A 31 15.55 7.56 47.91
CA SER A 31 14.63 8.28 48.80
C SER A 31 13.44 8.75 47.97
N CYS A 32 12.24 8.29 48.30
CA CYS A 32 11.04 8.81 47.68
C CYS A 32 10.92 10.33 47.88
N PRO A 33 10.39 11.06 46.88
CA PRO A 33 10.12 12.48 47.03
C PRO A 33 9.29 12.78 48.28
N SER A 34 9.59 13.88 48.97
CA SER A 34 8.74 14.37 50.08
C SER A 34 7.36 14.79 49.59
N ILE A 35 7.23 15.12 48.31
CA ILE A 35 5.98 15.45 47.64
C ILE A 35 5.34 14.14 47.19
N LEU A 36 4.23 13.76 47.81
CA LEU A 36 3.49 12.55 47.48
C LEU A 36 2.48 12.73 46.34
N ASN A 37 2.13 13.96 46.01
CA ASN A 37 1.11 14.28 45.01
C ASN A 37 1.70 15.20 43.93
N ILE A 38 1.70 14.75 42.67
CA ILE A 38 2.14 15.57 41.53
C ILE A 38 0.98 15.76 40.56
N THR A 39 0.79 17.00 40.14
CA THR A 39 -0.22 17.37 39.15
C THR A 39 0.35 17.24 37.73
N ILE A 40 -0.35 16.52 36.88
CA ILE A 40 -0.11 16.40 35.44
C ILE A 40 -1.20 17.19 34.73
N ASN A 41 -0.83 18.35 34.20
CA ASN A 41 -1.64 19.16 33.31
C ASN A 41 -1.62 18.54 31.92
N TRP A 42 -2.78 18.28 31.33
CA TRP A 42 -2.83 17.52 30.09
C TRP A 42 -3.87 17.98 29.07
N ILE A 43 -3.59 17.64 27.82
CA ILE A 43 -4.54 17.62 26.71
C ILE A 43 -4.60 16.23 26.07
N GLU A 44 -5.69 15.98 25.36
CA GLU A 44 -6.01 14.67 24.81
C GLU A 44 -5.05 14.27 23.69
N LEU A 45 -4.42 13.09 23.85
CA LEU A 45 -3.60 12.44 22.85
C LEU A 45 -3.82 10.94 22.92
N MET A 46 -4.66 10.41 22.04
CA MET A 46 -4.95 8.98 22.01
C MET A 46 -3.75 8.18 21.44
N PRO A 47 -3.43 6.99 21.99
CA PRO A 47 -4.05 6.28 23.10
C PRO A 47 -3.34 6.54 24.45
N PHE A 48 -2.42 7.51 24.48
CA PHE A 48 -1.56 7.77 25.63
C PHE A 48 -2.33 8.36 26.80
N LEU A 49 -3.17 9.35 26.55
CA LEU A 49 -3.98 10.00 27.57
C LEU A 49 -5.23 10.61 26.96
N PHE A 50 -6.39 10.12 27.37
CA PHE A 50 -7.70 10.58 26.91
C PHE A 50 -8.70 10.52 28.05
N PHE A 51 -9.88 11.07 27.82
CA PHE A 51 -10.93 11.10 28.83
C PHE A 51 -11.92 9.98 28.61
N SER A 52 -12.11 9.16 29.64
CA SER A 52 -13.12 8.12 29.65
C SER A 52 -14.25 8.49 30.60
N LEU A 53 -15.49 8.37 30.10
CA LEU A 53 -16.68 8.45 30.93
C LEU A 53 -16.96 7.05 31.49
N GLU A 54 -16.81 6.89 32.79
CA GLU A 54 -17.19 5.64 33.46
C GLU A 54 -18.73 5.58 33.57
N TYR A 55 -19.33 4.48 33.10
CA TYR A 55 -20.79 4.33 32.94
C TYR A 55 -21.60 4.57 34.24
N ASN A 56 -20.97 4.46 35.42
CA ASN A 56 -21.64 4.57 36.73
C ASN A 56 -21.27 5.80 37.58
N ASN A 57 -20.26 6.59 37.20
CA ASN A 57 -19.87 7.80 37.93
C ASN A 57 -19.65 8.94 36.94
N LYS A 58 -20.44 10.02 37.03
CA LYS A 58 -20.33 11.21 36.16
C LYS A 58 -19.01 11.99 36.33
N THR A 59 -18.06 11.48 37.10
CA THR A 59 -16.69 11.98 37.19
C THR A 59 -15.84 11.28 36.14
N GLY A 60 -15.64 11.91 34.98
CA GLY A 60 -14.77 11.31 33.97
C GLY A 60 -13.32 11.25 34.46
N LEU A 61 -12.66 10.14 34.13
CA LEU A 61 -11.32 9.81 34.60
C LEU A 61 -10.33 9.93 33.44
N ALA A 62 -9.10 10.30 33.78
CA ALA A 62 -7.98 10.26 32.84
C ALA A 62 -7.58 8.79 32.62
N ALA A 63 -7.68 8.32 31.39
CA ALA A 63 -7.38 6.95 30.99
C ALA A 63 -6.35 6.92 29.86
N GLY A 64 -5.67 5.79 29.70
CA GLY A 64 -4.69 5.58 28.63
C GLY A 64 -3.40 4.92 29.13
N TYR A 65 -2.39 4.91 28.25
CA TYR A 65 -1.09 4.33 28.56
C TYR A 65 -0.33 5.09 29.64
N LEU A 66 -0.40 6.42 29.64
CA LEU A 66 0.37 7.22 30.58
C LEU A 66 -0.01 6.94 32.04
N PRO A 67 -1.28 6.98 32.48
CA PRO A 67 -1.61 6.73 33.88
C PRO A 67 -1.25 5.32 34.34
N TYR A 68 -1.43 4.33 33.46
CA TYR A 68 -1.06 2.94 33.71
C TYR A 68 0.46 2.79 33.94
N TYR A 69 1.28 3.34 33.04
CA TYR A 69 2.73 3.24 33.16
C TYR A 69 3.29 4.08 34.32
N MET A 70 2.75 5.28 34.57
CA MET A 70 3.15 6.13 35.69
C MET A 70 2.98 5.42 37.03
N GLN A 71 1.82 4.80 37.28
CA GLN A 71 1.58 4.07 38.52
C GLN A 71 2.48 2.83 38.65
N ARG A 72 2.62 2.07 37.56
CA ARG A 72 3.42 0.84 37.54
C ARG A 72 4.91 1.12 37.73
N ALA A 73 5.44 2.15 37.10
CA ALA A 73 6.82 2.60 37.25
C ALA A 73 7.07 3.13 38.67
N SER A 74 6.14 3.90 39.25
CA SER A 74 6.27 4.40 40.63
C SER A 74 6.42 3.28 41.65
N ASN A 75 5.63 2.20 41.49
CA ASN A 75 5.73 1.02 42.34
C ASN A 75 7.10 0.33 42.22
N LYS A 76 7.63 0.20 41.00
CA LYS A 76 8.96 -0.39 40.76
C LYS A 76 10.12 0.49 41.24
N CYS A 77 9.95 1.81 41.17
CA CYS A 77 10.89 2.78 41.68
C CYS A 77 10.85 2.91 43.22
N GLY A 78 10.05 2.10 43.93
CA GLY A 78 10.02 2.04 45.39
C GLY A 78 9.12 3.09 46.05
N CYS A 79 8.28 3.81 45.29
CA CYS A 79 7.39 4.85 45.80
C CYS A 79 5.91 4.55 45.52
N PRO A 80 5.32 3.54 46.18
CA PRO A 80 3.94 3.12 45.93
C PRO A 80 2.89 4.11 46.43
N MET A 81 3.25 5.00 47.38
CA MET A 81 2.35 6.03 47.92
C MET A 81 2.29 7.30 47.05
N MET A 82 3.07 7.34 45.97
CA MET A 82 3.04 8.46 45.04
C MET A 82 1.72 8.46 44.27
N SER A 83 1.03 9.60 44.26
CA SER A 83 -0.22 9.80 43.53
C SER A 83 -0.04 10.85 42.44
N PHE A 84 -0.64 10.58 41.28
CA PHE A 84 -0.63 11.46 40.12
C PHE A 84 -2.03 12.04 39.89
N ASN A 85 -2.17 13.35 40.03
CA ASN A 85 -3.42 14.05 39.78
C ASN A 85 -3.47 14.55 38.34
N TYR A 86 -4.49 14.15 37.57
CA TYR A 86 -4.59 14.49 36.15
C TYR A 86 -5.57 15.65 35.94
N GLN A 87 -5.04 16.83 35.66
CA GLN A 87 -5.84 18.03 35.42
C GLN A 87 -5.90 18.34 33.92
N ARG A 88 -7.11 18.25 33.34
CA ARG A 88 -7.31 18.64 31.94
C ARG A 88 -7.12 20.14 31.80
N MET A 89 -6.35 20.55 30.79
CA MET A 89 -6.20 21.95 30.42
C MET A 89 -7.35 22.38 29.50
N ASN A 90 -7.91 23.55 29.81
CA ASN A 90 -8.79 24.26 28.88
C ASN A 90 -7.93 25.24 28.07
N ILE A 91 -7.54 24.82 26.87
CA ILE A 91 -6.74 25.62 25.93
C ILE A 91 -7.38 25.53 24.55
N SER A 92 -7.09 26.51 23.70
CA SER A 92 -7.64 26.66 22.35
C SER A 92 -6.62 26.39 21.24
N SER A 93 -5.31 26.45 21.53
CA SER A 93 -4.23 26.25 20.56
C SER A 93 -2.97 25.63 21.19
N SER A 94 -2.11 25.06 20.34
CA SER A 94 -0.78 24.57 20.74
C SER A 94 0.09 25.69 21.32
N GLU A 95 0.00 26.89 20.76
CA GLU A 95 0.76 28.06 21.21
C GLU A 95 0.34 28.52 22.62
N GLU A 96 -0.96 28.45 22.94
CA GLU A 96 -1.46 28.78 24.28
C GLU A 96 -0.91 27.83 25.36
N MET A 97 -0.76 26.53 25.01
CA MET A 97 -0.12 25.54 25.87
C MET A 97 1.33 25.93 26.18
N GLU A 98 2.09 26.32 25.15
CA GLU A 98 3.48 26.73 25.26
C GLU A 98 3.66 27.99 26.11
N ILE A 99 2.77 28.98 25.96
CA ILE A 99 2.72 30.17 26.81
C ILE A 99 2.52 29.79 28.27
N LYS A 100 1.58 28.88 28.57
CA LYS A 100 1.28 28.45 29.94
C LYS A 100 2.45 27.70 30.59
N ILE A 101 3.14 26.85 29.83
CA ILE A 101 4.35 26.15 30.31
C ILE A 101 5.46 27.16 30.61
N ARG A 102 5.67 28.15 29.75
CA ARG A 102 6.73 29.15 29.92
C ARG A 102 6.46 30.14 31.05
N SER A 103 5.21 30.54 31.27
CA SER A 103 4.83 31.49 32.32
C SER A 103 4.91 30.92 33.75
N SER A 104 4.88 29.59 33.91
CA SER A 104 5.02 28.92 35.21
C SER A 104 6.38 29.20 35.86
N LEU A 105 6.39 29.70 37.09
CA LEU A 105 7.63 30.05 37.82
C LEU A 105 8.48 28.81 38.11
N ARG A 106 9.81 28.97 38.15
CA ARG A 106 10.74 27.86 38.49
C ARG A 106 10.81 27.55 39.98
N THR A 107 10.22 28.39 40.83
CA THR A 107 10.26 28.28 42.30
C THR A 107 8.99 27.67 42.88
N THR A 108 7.97 27.38 42.07
CA THR A 108 6.72 26.77 42.52
C THR A 108 6.86 25.26 42.67
N THR A 109 5.85 24.64 43.27
CA THR A 109 5.70 23.19 43.29
C THR A 109 5.81 22.61 41.88
N PRO A 110 6.46 21.46 41.70
CA PRO A 110 6.65 20.88 40.39
C PRO A 110 5.33 20.43 39.78
N GLU A 111 5.06 20.91 38.57
CA GLU A 111 3.93 20.48 37.76
C GLU A 111 4.44 19.86 36.46
N LEU A 112 3.70 18.90 35.94
CA LEU A 112 4.02 18.21 34.69
C LEU A 112 3.04 18.62 33.60
N TYR A 113 3.50 18.68 32.36
CA TYR A 113 2.67 18.98 31.19
C TYR A 113 2.81 17.89 30.13
N PHE A 114 1.67 17.39 29.62
CA PHE A 114 1.58 16.33 28.61
C PHE A 114 0.54 16.66 27.53
N PRO A 115 0.73 16.25 26.26
CA PRO A 115 1.95 15.73 25.66
C PRO A 115 2.90 16.85 25.27
N ILE A 116 4.19 16.57 25.28
CA ILE A 116 5.22 17.41 24.67
C ILE A 116 5.95 16.60 23.62
N PHE A 117 6.10 17.20 22.45
CA PHE A 117 6.78 16.61 21.30
C PHE A 117 8.17 17.24 21.18
N ALA A 118 9.19 16.40 21.17
CA ALA A 118 10.58 16.86 21.04
C ALA A 118 11.41 15.86 20.25
N ASN A 119 12.49 16.33 19.64
CA ASN A 119 13.46 15.43 19.02
C ASN A 119 14.24 14.65 20.09
N ARG A 120 14.77 13.48 19.73
CA ARG A 120 15.44 12.49 20.61
C ARG A 120 16.60 13.03 21.45
N LYS A 121 17.04 14.28 21.23
CA LYS A 121 18.23 14.88 21.86
C LYS A 121 18.10 16.31 22.38
N GLU A 122 16.91 16.93 22.41
CA GLU A 122 16.81 18.32 22.87
C GLU A 122 16.12 18.48 24.24
N SER A 123 16.92 18.76 25.27
CA SER A 123 16.47 19.35 26.55
C SER A 123 16.32 20.88 26.48
N THR A 124 16.56 21.46 25.30
CA THR A 124 16.72 22.90 25.05
C THR A 124 15.44 23.60 24.61
N GLN A 125 14.49 22.90 23.96
CA GLN A 125 13.31 23.51 23.35
C GLN A 125 12.48 24.37 24.33
N PHE A 126 12.33 23.89 25.57
CA PHE A 126 11.62 24.62 26.64
C PHE A 126 12.54 25.21 27.70
N GLN A 127 13.86 24.99 27.62
CA GLN A 127 14.81 25.26 28.71
C GLN A 127 14.34 24.69 30.06
N ARG A 128 13.63 23.56 29.99
CA ARG A 128 13.01 22.86 31.11
C ARG A 128 13.32 21.36 30.98
N PRO A 129 13.38 20.61 32.09
CA PRO A 129 13.56 19.18 32.03
C PRO A 129 12.44 18.52 31.22
N PHE A 130 12.83 17.74 30.22
CA PHE A 130 11.94 16.95 29.38
C PHE A 130 12.18 15.47 29.65
N LEU A 131 11.11 14.75 29.97
CA LEU A 131 11.10 13.30 30.13
C LEU A 131 10.55 12.67 28.86
N ALA A 132 11.45 12.07 28.09
CA ALA A 132 11.09 11.35 26.87
C ALA A 132 10.53 9.96 27.26
N LEU A 133 9.23 9.74 27.05
CA LEU A 133 8.55 8.51 27.49
C LEU A 133 8.27 7.54 26.35
N PHE A 134 7.71 8.05 25.25
CA PHE A 134 7.30 7.24 24.10
C PHE A 134 8.05 7.68 22.87
N GLN A 135 8.51 6.73 22.07
CA GLN A 135 9.17 7.00 20.79
C GLN A 135 8.17 6.79 19.66
N SER A 136 7.96 7.82 18.84
CA SER A 136 7.22 7.69 17.59
C SER A 136 8.19 7.38 16.43
N PRO A 137 7.88 6.39 15.56
CA PRO A 137 8.62 6.13 14.33
C PRO A 137 8.53 7.28 13.32
N GLY A 138 7.51 8.13 13.46
CA GLY A 138 7.26 9.29 12.61
C GLY A 138 5.78 9.45 12.28
N PRO A 139 5.34 10.67 11.91
CA PRO A 139 3.93 10.92 11.65
C PRO A 139 3.48 10.40 10.29
N ALA A 140 2.20 10.05 10.18
CA ALA A 140 1.56 9.67 8.93
C ALA A 140 0.49 10.70 8.54
N VAL A 141 0.55 11.16 7.29
CA VAL A 141 -0.51 11.96 6.68
C VAL A 141 -1.57 11.00 6.16
N VAL A 142 -2.77 11.14 6.69
CA VAL A 142 -3.95 10.39 6.31
C VAL A 142 -4.86 11.32 5.52
N GLU A 143 -5.27 10.85 4.35
CA GLU A 143 -6.23 11.49 3.48
C GLU A 143 -7.61 10.89 3.73
N VAL A 144 -8.60 11.75 3.95
CA VAL A 144 -10.00 11.33 3.97
C VAL A 144 -10.48 11.20 2.54
N GLU A 145 -10.89 10.00 2.15
CA GLU A 145 -11.53 9.77 0.86
C GLU A 145 -12.91 10.43 0.87
N VAL A 146 -12.96 11.65 0.35
CA VAL A 146 -14.22 12.31 0.05
C VAL A 146 -14.81 11.58 -1.15
N GLY A 147 -16.01 11.01 -1.00
CA GLY A 147 -16.74 10.27 -2.03
C GLY A 147 -16.94 11.13 -3.27
N SER A 148 -15.93 11.14 -4.11
CA SER A 148 -15.85 11.84 -5.37
C SER A 148 -15.87 10.78 -6.46
N TRP A 149 -16.47 11.11 -7.59
CA TRP A 149 -16.47 10.35 -8.85
C TRP A 149 -15.05 10.08 -9.43
N SER A 150 -14.02 10.20 -8.59
CA SER A 150 -12.59 10.14 -8.86
C SER A 150 -12.02 8.73 -8.99
N GLU A 151 -12.74 7.68 -8.58
CA GLU A 151 -12.27 6.29 -8.72
C GLU A 151 -12.08 5.89 -10.20
N ASN A 152 -12.84 6.50 -11.11
CA ASN A 152 -12.70 6.25 -12.55
C ASN A 152 -11.52 7.01 -13.19
N VAL A 153 -11.06 8.14 -12.63
CA VAL A 153 -9.95 8.92 -13.21
C VAL A 153 -8.57 8.42 -12.79
N ALA A 154 -8.43 7.77 -11.64
CA ALA A 154 -7.17 7.12 -11.27
C ALA A 154 -6.83 5.97 -12.23
N SER A 155 -7.82 5.13 -12.55
CA SER A 155 -7.69 4.04 -13.52
C SER A 155 -7.39 4.57 -14.94
N ILE A 156 -8.01 5.69 -15.34
CA ILE A 156 -7.75 6.33 -16.63
C ILE A 156 -6.34 6.94 -16.67
N ASN A 157 -5.88 7.59 -15.60
CA ASN A 157 -4.53 8.17 -15.55
C ASN A 157 -3.42 7.11 -15.64
N MET A 158 -3.61 5.94 -15.04
CA MET A 158 -2.67 4.81 -15.17
C MET A 158 -2.56 4.32 -16.61
N VAL A 159 -3.69 4.20 -17.31
CA VAL A 159 -3.72 3.85 -18.74
C VAL A 159 -3.08 4.96 -19.58
N MET A 160 -3.35 6.22 -19.26
CA MET A 160 -2.81 7.41 -19.94
C MET A 160 -1.31 7.65 -19.69
N GLN A 161 -0.70 7.06 -18.66
CA GLN A 161 0.76 7.05 -18.50
C GLN A 161 1.44 5.86 -19.18
N THR A 162 0.76 4.72 -19.30
CA THR A 162 1.34 3.46 -19.79
C THR A 162 1.22 3.29 -21.32
N TRP A 163 0.28 3.99 -21.98
CA TRP A 163 0.04 3.85 -23.42
C TRP A 163 1.24 4.15 -24.34
N PRO A 164 2.21 5.06 -24.04
CA PRO A 164 3.31 5.32 -24.95
C PRO A 164 4.19 4.07 -25.12
N ILE A 165 4.45 3.34 -24.03
CA ILE A 165 5.26 2.13 -24.05
C ILE A 165 4.52 1.02 -24.81
N LEU A 166 3.21 0.86 -24.56
CA LEU A 166 2.39 -0.07 -25.34
C LEU A 166 2.45 0.25 -26.84
N SER A 167 2.38 1.54 -27.21
CA SER A 167 2.48 1.96 -28.60
C SER A 167 3.85 1.61 -29.20
N VAL A 168 4.94 1.78 -28.45
CA VAL A 168 6.28 1.42 -28.87
C VAL A 168 6.40 -0.09 -29.07
N CYS A 169 5.90 -0.91 -28.14
CA CYS A 169 5.87 -2.37 -28.27
C CYS A 169 5.11 -2.82 -29.53
N LEU A 170 3.93 -2.22 -29.80
CA LEU A 170 3.14 -2.50 -30.99
C LEU A 170 3.88 -2.12 -32.28
N LEU A 171 4.51 -0.95 -32.31
CA LEU A 171 5.28 -0.47 -33.46
C LEU A 171 6.48 -1.37 -33.76
N PHE A 172 7.26 -1.74 -32.74
CA PHE A 172 8.39 -2.66 -32.91
C PHE A 172 7.93 -4.05 -33.38
N GLY A 173 6.84 -4.58 -32.82
CA GLY A 173 6.24 -5.84 -33.24
C GLY A 173 5.80 -5.83 -34.71
N ILE A 174 5.12 -4.75 -35.13
CA ILE A 174 4.70 -4.56 -36.52
C ILE A 174 5.91 -4.47 -37.44
N LEU A 175 6.90 -3.64 -37.10
CA LEU A 175 8.13 -3.47 -37.89
C LEU A 175 8.89 -4.79 -38.07
N ALA A 176 9.09 -5.53 -36.99
CA ALA A 176 9.75 -6.83 -37.04
C ALA A 176 8.95 -7.86 -37.88
N GLY A 177 7.62 -7.79 -37.83
CA GLY A 177 6.74 -8.59 -38.67
C GLY A 177 6.88 -8.30 -40.16
N PHE A 178 7.02 -7.03 -40.53
CA PHE A 178 7.33 -6.63 -41.90
C PHE A 178 8.72 -7.10 -42.34
N ILE A 179 9.72 -6.99 -41.47
CA ILE A 179 11.11 -7.39 -41.76
C ILE A 179 11.19 -8.90 -41.99
N VAL A 180 10.61 -9.72 -41.11
CA VAL A 180 10.66 -11.18 -41.27
C VAL A 180 9.92 -11.63 -42.52
N TRP A 181 8.78 -11.01 -42.83
CA TRP A 181 8.06 -11.26 -44.08
C TRP A 181 8.91 -10.86 -45.29
N ALA A 182 9.56 -9.70 -45.27
CA ALA A 182 10.44 -9.24 -46.34
C ALA A 182 11.63 -10.20 -46.58
N ILE A 183 12.12 -10.89 -45.54
CA ILE A 183 13.18 -11.88 -45.65
C ILE A 183 12.66 -13.24 -46.17
N GLU A 184 11.52 -13.70 -45.65
CA GLU A 184 11.02 -15.06 -45.87
C GLU A 184 10.10 -15.21 -47.10
N HIS A 185 9.43 -14.15 -47.57
CA HIS A 185 8.38 -14.25 -48.60
C HIS A 185 8.83 -14.87 -49.92
N ARG A 186 10.13 -14.80 -50.27
CA ARG A 186 10.66 -15.34 -51.54
C ARG A 186 11.01 -16.82 -51.46
N LYS A 187 11.53 -17.27 -50.32
CA LYS A 187 12.10 -18.62 -50.15
C LYS A 187 11.23 -19.55 -49.29
N ASN A 188 10.27 -19.00 -48.56
CA ASN A 188 9.40 -19.73 -47.66
C ASN A 188 7.94 -19.27 -47.84
N SER A 189 7.45 -19.34 -49.08
CA SER A 189 6.10 -18.87 -49.45
C SER A 189 4.96 -19.72 -48.91
N GLU A 190 5.25 -20.95 -48.46
CA GLU A 190 4.28 -21.85 -47.80
C GLU A 190 3.89 -21.31 -46.41
N GLU A 191 4.87 -20.85 -45.64
CA GLU A 191 4.64 -20.33 -44.30
C GLU A 191 4.39 -18.81 -44.32
N PHE A 192 5.11 -18.06 -45.16
CA PHE A 192 4.99 -16.60 -45.33
C PHE A 192 4.54 -16.25 -46.77
N PRO A 193 3.23 -16.13 -47.04
CA PRO A 193 2.72 -15.87 -48.39
C PRO A 193 3.31 -14.60 -49.03
N ALA A 194 3.62 -14.64 -50.32
CA ALA A 194 4.17 -13.49 -51.05
C ALA A 194 3.13 -12.39 -51.35
N LYS A 195 1.83 -12.72 -51.31
CA LYS A 195 0.75 -11.78 -51.61
C LYS A 195 0.61 -10.74 -50.49
N PHE A 196 0.92 -9.49 -50.81
CA PHE A 196 0.60 -8.33 -49.96
C PHE A 196 -0.90 -8.01 -50.07
N PRO A 197 -1.63 -7.68 -48.97
CA PRO A 197 -1.17 -7.47 -47.58
C PRO A 197 -1.16 -8.73 -46.69
N HIS A 198 -1.73 -9.85 -47.17
CA HIS A 198 -1.95 -11.05 -46.34
C HIS A 198 -0.65 -11.62 -45.75
N GLY A 199 0.44 -11.68 -46.53
CA GLY A 199 1.73 -12.15 -46.05
C GLY A 199 2.35 -11.30 -44.94
N ALA A 200 2.21 -9.97 -45.04
CA ALA A 200 2.73 -9.06 -44.02
C ALA A 200 2.00 -9.24 -42.69
N LEU A 201 0.68 -9.47 -42.71
CA LEU A 201 -0.10 -9.77 -41.50
C LEU A 201 0.34 -11.08 -40.84
N VAL A 202 0.74 -12.09 -41.62
CA VAL A 202 1.32 -13.34 -41.09
C VAL A 202 2.67 -13.09 -40.43
N GLY A 203 3.51 -12.21 -41.00
CA GLY A 203 4.76 -11.77 -40.38
C GLY A 203 4.53 -11.02 -39.07
N ILE A 204 3.57 -10.10 -39.03
CA ILE A 204 3.16 -9.37 -37.83
C ILE A 204 2.65 -10.32 -36.75
N TRP A 205 1.80 -11.29 -37.11
CA TRP A 205 1.36 -12.34 -36.19
C TRP A 205 2.53 -13.12 -35.58
N TRP A 206 3.46 -13.61 -36.40
CA TRP A 206 4.64 -14.33 -35.94
C TRP A 206 5.49 -13.48 -34.99
N SER A 207 5.67 -12.20 -35.31
CA SER A 207 6.43 -11.26 -34.49
C SER A 207 5.83 -11.08 -33.09
N PHE A 208 4.51 -10.90 -33.00
CA PHE A 208 3.81 -10.77 -31.73
C PHE A 208 3.86 -12.05 -30.89
N VAL A 209 3.59 -13.21 -31.49
CA VAL A 209 3.62 -14.52 -30.79
C VAL A 209 5.03 -14.84 -30.27
N THR A 210 6.06 -14.42 -31.00
CA THR A 210 7.46 -14.58 -30.58
C THR A 210 7.82 -13.61 -29.46
N MET A 211 7.44 -12.33 -29.60
CA MET A 211 7.69 -11.29 -28.59
C MET A 211 7.01 -11.60 -27.25
N THR A 212 5.78 -12.11 -27.29
CA THR A 212 5.02 -12.51 -26.08
C THR A 212 5.45 -13.87 -25.53
N THR A 213 6.47 -14.51 -26.12
CA THR A 213 7.00 -15.82 -25.71
C THR A 213 6.01 -16.99 -25.80
N VAL A 214 4.83 -16.79 -26.42
CA VAL A 214 3.81 -17.83 -26.57
C VAL A 214 4.28 -18.92 -27.53
N GLY A 215 4.89 -18.52 -28.67
CA GLY A 215 5.62 -19.42 -29.54
C GLY A 215 4.82 -20.63 -30.06
N TYR A 216 3.65 -20.42 -30.68
CA TYR A 216 2.80 -21.51 -31.19
C TYR A 216 3.51 -22.48 -32.16
N GLY A 217 4.57 -22.04 -32.83
CA GLY A 217 5.31 -22.85 -33.80
C GLY A 217 4.53 -23.12 -35.09
N ASP A 218 3.43 -22.39 -35.32
CA ASP A 218 2.60 -22.45 -36.52
C ASP A 218 3.31 -21.85 -37.75
N LYS A 219 4.25 -20.94 -37.52
CA LYS A 219 5.09 -20.28 -38.52
C LYS A 219 6.55 -20.26 -38.06
N THR A 220 7.45 -20.61 -38.95
CA THR A 220 8.87 -20.80 -38.68
C THR A 220 9.74 -20.23 -39.80
N THR A 221 10.84 -19.58 -39.42
CA THR A 221 11.80 -19.03 -40.39
C THR A 221 12.72 -20.15 -40.89
N ARG A 222 12.72 -20.36 -42.21
CA ARG A 222 13.52 -21.43 -42.83
C ARG A 222 14.82 -20.90 -43.39
N THR A 223 14.90 -19.62 -43.76
CA THR A 223 16.11 -19.05 -44.36
C THR A 223 17.19 -18.76 -43.32
N PHE A 224 18.46 -18.81 -43.72
CA PHE A 224 19.59 -18.45 -42.85
C PHE A 224 19.42 -17.04 -42.25
N TRP A 225 19.11 -16.04 -43.08
CA TRP A 225 18.90 -14.66 -42.65
C TRP A 225 17.65 -14.50 -41.78
N GLY A 226 16.58 -15.24 -42.06
CA GLY A 226 15.37 -15.24 -41.23
C GLY A 226 15.60 -15.87 -39.86
N ARG A 227 16.45 -16.89 -39.75
CA ARG A 227 16.86 -17.47 -38.47
C ARG A 227 17.75 -16.53 -37.65
N MET A 228 18.71 -15.86 -38.30
CA MET A 228 19.53 -14.85 -37.62
C MET A 228 18.69 -13.69 -37.10
N PHE A 229 17.74 -13.20 -37.93
CA PHE A 229 16.77 -12.19 -37.49
C PHE A 229 15.89 -12.70 -36.35
N ALA A 230 15.43 -13.96 -36.39
CA ALA A 230 14.59 -14.53 -35.35
C ALA A 230 15.30 -14.60 -34.00
N VAL A 231 16.57 -15.01 -33.96
CA VAL A 231 17.36 -15.01 -32.72
C VAL A 231 17.48 -13.60 -32.14
N PHE A 232 17.80 -12.63 -32.99
CA PHE A 232 17.86 -11.22 -32.58
C PHE A 232 16.51 -10.72 -32.06
N TRP A 233 15.42 -11.04 -32.75
CA TRP A 233 14.06 -10.65 -32.38
C TRP A 233 13.59 -11.30 -31.07
N MET A 234 13.95 -12.56 -30.82
CA MET A 234 13.62 -13.22 -29.55
C MET A 234 14.24 -12.46 -28.37
N VAL A 235 15.53 -12.10 -28.45
CA VAL A 235 16.21 -11.35 -27.38
C VAL A 235 15.60 -9.94 -27.24
N LEU A 236 15.47 -9.21 -28.35
CA LEU A 236 14.95 -7.85 -28.34
C LEU A 236 13.49 -7.80 -27.85
N GLY A 237 12.65 -8.73 -28.31
CA GLY A 237 11.26 -8.86 -27.93
C GLY A 237 11.08 -9.12 -26.43
N THR A 238 11.91 -9.99 -25.84
CA THR A 238 11.88 -10.22 -24.38
C THR A 238 12.28 -8.97 -23.59
N ILE A 239 13.27 -8.19 -24.04
CA ILE A 239 13.67 -6.93 -23.39
C ILE A 239 12.52 -5.92 -23.43
N VAL A 240 11.90 -5.74 -24.60
CA VAL A 240 10.78 -4.80 -24.79
C VAL A 240 9.57 -5.20 -23.93
N MET A 241 9.23 -6.49 -23.87
CA MET A 241 8.14 -6.98 -23.00
C MET A 241 8.46 -6.80 -21.52
N SER A 242 9.71 -6.99 -21.12
CA SER A 242 10.15 -6.82 -19.73
C SER A 242 10.11 -5.35 -19.29
N MET A 243 10.43 -4.42 -20.19
CA MET A 243 10.25 -2.98 -19.94
C MET A 243 8.78 -2.61 -19.77
N PHE A 244 7.90 -3.18 -20.60
CA PHE A 244 6.45 -2.97 -20.48
C PHE A 244 5.90 -3.46 -19.13
N THR A 245 6.24 -4.68 -18.72
CA THR A 245 5.79 -5.21 -17.42
C THR A 245 6.38 -4.42 -16.25
N GLY A 246 7.68 -4.08 -16.30
CA GLY A 246 8.33 -3.29 -15.25
C GLY A 246 7.72 -1.90 -15.04
N GLN A 247 7.31 -1.23 -16.12
CA GLN A 247 6.65 0.07 -16.06
C GLN A 247 5.23 0.00 -15.51
N ILE A 248 4.48 -1.05 -15.86
CA ILE A 248 3.17 -1.31 -15.23
C ILE A 248 3.34 -1.48 -13.72
N THR A 249 4.30 -2.30 -13.30
CA THR A 249 4.59 -2.50 -11.87
C THR A 249 4.98 -1.20 -11.18
N ALA A 250 5.88 -0.40 -11.78
CA ALA A 250 6.29 0.88 -11.22
C ALA A 250 5.12 1.86 -11.02
N ASN A 251 4.22 1.95 -12.01
CA ASN A 251 3.04 2.80 -11.92
C ASN A 251 2.07 2.32 -10.83
N ILE A 252 1.87 1.01 -10.68
CA ILE A 252 1.06 0.45 -9.58
C ILE A 252 1.67 0.81 -8.23
N THR A 253 2.97 0.55 -8.03
CA THR A 253 3.65 0.85 -6.77
C THR A 253 3.64 2.35 -6.45
N SER A 254 3.77 3.22 -7.46
CA SER A 254 3.70 4.68 -7.25
C SER A 254 2.32 5.16 -6.79
N SER A 255 1.23 4.45 -7.11
CA SER A 255 -0.12 4.81 -6.65
C SER A 255 -0.38 4.48 -5.18
N GLU A 256 0.45 3.61 -4.61
CA GLU A 256 0.47 3.29 -3.19
C GLU A 256 1.37 4.26 -2.39
N ILE A 257 2.41 4.81 -3.03
CA ILE A 257 3.31 5.83 -2.45
C ILE A 257 2.98 7.19 -3.07
N ALA A 258 1.82 7.76 -2.74
CA ALA A 258 1.51 9.12 -3.15
C ALA A 258 2.46 10.08 -2.39
N THR A 259 3.48 10.61 -3.04
CA THR A 259 4.26 11.71 -2.46
C THR A 259 3.41 12.97 -2.48
N VAL A 260 2.48 13.11 -1.53
CA VAL A 260 1.68 14.32 -1.36
C VAL A 260 2.64 15.46 -1.02
N ASP A 261 2.61 16.49 -1.86
CA ASP A 261 3.19 17.78 -1.54
C ASP A 261 2.22 18.51 -0.60
N LEU A 262 2.74 18.92 0.56
CA LEU A 262 1.92 19.51 1.61
C LEU A 262 2.03 21.05 1.62
N MET A 263 2.82 21.63 0.72
CA MET A 263 2.98 23.08 0.60
C MET A 263 1.61 23.76 0.40
N ASP A 264 1.31 24.75 1.26
CA ASP A 264 0.05 25.51 1.29
C ASP A 264 -1.23 24.67 1.49
N THR A 265 -1.10 23.38 1.83
CA THR A 265 -2.26 22.53 2.12
C THR A 265 -2.69 22.68 3.59
N LYS A 266 -4.00 22.75 3.84
CA LYS A 266 -4.55 22.72 5.19
C LYS A 266 -4.48 21.29 5.75
N VAL A 267 -3.76 21.11 6.84
CA VAL A 267 -3.59 19.80 7.50
C VAL A 267 -4.07 19.91 8.95
N ALA A 268 -5.01 19.06 9.36
CA ALA A 268 -5.38 18.97 10.78
C ALA A 268 -4.30 18.21 11.56
N VAL A 269 -3.94 18.74 12.71
CA VAL A 269 -2.96 18.15 13.62
C VAL A 269 -3.56 18.02 15.01
N PRO A 270 -3.19 16.95 15.77
CA PRO A 270 -3.53 16.85 17.18
C PRO A 270 -3.02 18.07 17.94
N MET A 271 -3.85 18.54 18.86
CA MET A 271 -3.53 19.66 19.72
C MET A 271 -2.21 19.43 20.48
N GLY A 272 -1.38 20.48 20.57
CA GLY A 272 -0.01 20.45 21.13
C GLY A 272 1.08 20.15 20.10
N MET A 273 0.73 19.62 18.91
CA MET A 273 1.71 19.19 17.90
C MET A 273 2.07 20.28 16.88
N LYS A 274 1.21 21.31 16.73
CA LYS A 274 1.36 22.34 15.69
C LYS A 274 2.67 23.11 15.78
N SER A 275 3.03 23.63 16.96
CA SER A 275 4.28 24.36 17.17
C SER A 275 5.51 23.51 16.82
N PHE A 276 5.49 22.24 17.24
CA PHE A 276 6.57 21.29 16.98
C PHE A 276 6.72 20.97 15.49
N LEU A 277 5.61 20.72 14.78
CA LEU A 277 5.64 20.44 13.33
C LEU A 277 6.13 21.64 12.52
N GLY A 278 5.68 22.85 12.86
CA GLY A 278 6.14 24.08 12.21
C GLY A 278 7.64 24.29 12.34
N GLN A 279 8.20 24.00 13.52
CA GLN A 279 9.63 24.17 13.80
C GLN A 279 10.51 23.07 13.19
N GLU A 280 10.13 21.80 13.36
CA GLU A 280 11.01 20.65 13.06
C GLU A 280 10.79 20.02 11.68
N PHE A 281 9.55 20.07 11.18
CA PHE A 281 9.19 19.41 9.94
C PHE A 281 9.18 20.38 8.76
N ASN A 282 8.78 21.64 8.99
CA ASN A 282 8.74 22.72 8.00
C ASN A 282 8.26 22.25 6.62
N LEU A 283 7.11 21.58 6.57
CA LEU A 283 6.57 20.98 5.34
C LEU A 283 5.83 22.01 4.46
N GLY A 284 5.88 23.30 4.82
CA GLY A 284 5.10 24.38 4.20
C GLY A 284 3.58 24.23 4.30
N ALA A 285 3.10 23.29 5.10
CA ALA A 285 1.68 23.04 5.33
C ALA A 285 1.08 24.07 6.30
N GLN A 286 -0.21 24.38 6.11
CA GLN A 286 -0.99 25.18 7.04
C GLN A 286 -1.64 24.27 8.08
N TYR A 287 -0.99 24.17 9.24
CA TYR A 287 -1.46 23.31 10.33
C TYR A 287 -2.64 23.94 11.10
N SER A 288 -3.71 23.18 11.28
CA SER A 288 -4.85 23.54 12.13
C SER A 288 -4.92 22.61 13.34
N ASP A 289 -4.86 23.17 14.55
CA ASP A 289 -5.07 22.40 15.78
C ASP A 289 -6.49 21.82 15.80
N MET A 290 -6.61 20.56 16.19
CA MET A 290 -7.89 19.88 16.30
C MET A 290 -7.90 18.92 17.50
N THR A 291 -9.05 18.84 18.18
CA THR A 291 -9.26 17.84 19.23
C THR A 291 -9.60 16.48 18.60
N TYR A 292 -9.33 15.39 19.32
CA TYR A 292 -9.66 14.06 18.84
C TYR A 292 -11.16 13.89 18.55
N SER A 293 -12.01 14.48 19.40
CA SER A 293 -13.46 14.47 19.19
C SER A 293 -13.89 15.17 17.90
N ASP A 294 -13.21 16.25 17.51
CA ASP A 294 -13.51 16.97 16.28
C ASP A 294 -12.94 16.27 15.05
N MET A 295 -11.79 15.60 15.18
CA MET A 295 -11.28 14.70 14.14
C MET A 295 -12.30 13.60 13.83
N GLN A 296 -12.85 12.93 14.86
CA GLN A 296 -13.89 11.91 14.66
C GLN A 296 -15.14 12.46 13.95
N LYS A 297 -15.60 13.67 14.28
CA LYS A 297 -16.73 14.31 13.57
C LYS A 297 -16.42 14.57 12.11
N LEU A 298 -15.18 14.99 11.79
CA LEU A 298 -14.80 15.28 10.41
C LEU A 298 -14.66 14.02 9.55
N LEU A 299 -14.29 12.89 10.16
CA LEU A 299 -14.33 11.58 9.49
C LEU A 299 -15.77 11.15 9.13
N MET A 300 -16.74 11.49 9.99
CA MET A 300 -18.15 11.19 9.73
C MET A 300 -18.78 12.15 8.71
N THR A 301 -18.33 13.41 8.72
CA THR A 301 -18.83 14.48 7.84
C THR A 301 -17.65 15.26 7.26
N PRO A 302 -17.06 14.81 6.14
CA PRO A 302 -15.92 15.49 5.54
C PRO A 302 -16.37 16.88 5.10
N LYS A 303 -15.67 17.92 5.58
CA LYS A 303 -15.81 19.28 5.06
C LYS A 303 -14.82 19.45 3.91
N ASP A 304 -15.25 20.07 2.81
CA ASP A 304 -14.44 20.25 1.60
C ASP A 304 -13.09 20.95 1.84
N GLU A 305 -12.94 21.71 2.93
CA GLU A 305 -11.71 22.45 3.23
C GLU A 305 -10.60 21.62 3.91
N LEU A 306 -10.91 20.47 4.53
CA LEU A 306 -9.92 19.74 5.33
C LEU A 306 -9.85 18.28 4.92
N LYS A 307 -8.89 18.01 4.03
CA LYS A 307 -8.68 16.73 3.37
C LYS A 307 -7.65 15.83 4.05
N TYR A 308 -6.67 16.44 4.74
CA TYR A 308 -5.52 15.75 5.31
C TYR A 308 -5.45 15.90 6.83
N PHE A 309 -5.14 14.78 7.47
CA PHE A 309 -4.94 14.64 8.91
C PHE A 309 -3.56 14.09 9.16
N LEU A 310 -2.84 14.64 10.14
CA LEU A 310 -1.54 14.12 10.53
C LEU A 310 -1.67 13.33 11.83
N ILE A 311 -1.44 12.03 11.76
CA ILE A 311 -1.38 11.15 12.91
C ILE A 311 0.07 11.10 13.39
N HIS A 312 0.28 11.22 14.70
CA HIS A 312 1.61 11.34 15.30
C HIS A 312 2.49 10.08 15.13
N ASP A 313 1.90 8.93 14.84
CA ASP A 313 2.59 7.64 14.73
C ASP A 313 2.02 6.85 13.53
N ASN A 314 2.88 6.47 12.59
CA ASN A 314 2.50 5.74 11.38
C ASN A 314 2.03 4.29 11.63
N GLU A 315 2.56 3.61 12.65
CA GLU A 315 2.10 2.27 13.05
C GLU A 315 0.71 2.38 13.67
N MET A 316 0.49 3.41 14.48
CA MET A 316 -0.82 3.69 15.07
C MET A 316 -1.85 4.07 14.01
N ALA A 317 -1.47 4.91 13.02
CA ALA A 317 -2.34 5.27 11.90
C ALA A 317 -2.84 4.01 11.18
N ARG A 318 -1.95 3.05 10.92
CA ARG A 318 -2.30 1.77 10.31
C ARG A 318 -3.27 0.95 11.17
N LYS A 319 -3.03 0.85 12.49
CA LYS A 319 -3.94 0.15 13.41
C LYS A 319 -5.33 0.80 13.45
N TRP A 320 -5.37 2.13 13.49
CA TRP A 320 -6.62 2.89 13.56
C TRP A 320 -7.45 2.75 12.27
N MET A 321 -6.80 2.75 11.10
CA MET A 321 -7.48 2.51 9.82
C MET A 321 -8.17 1.14 9.76
N VAL A 322 -7.51 0.09 10.26
CA VAL A 322 -8.04 -1.28 10.24
C VAL A 322 -9.27 -1.43 11.14
N ASN A 323 -9.27 -0.76 12.30
CA ASN A 323 -10.33 -0.93 13.30
C ASN A 323 -11.50 0.04 13.15
N GLU A 324 -11.25 1.29 12.73
CA GLU A 324 -12.22 2.38 12.94
C GLU A 324 -12.88 2.90 11.64
N THR A 325 -12.34 2.56 10.47
CA THR A 325 -12.82 3.13 9.21
C THR A 325 -13.10 2.06 8.17
N ASN A 326 -14.36 1.99 7.70
CA ASN A 326 -14.82 1.14 6.59
C ASN A 326 -14.17 1.53 5.24
N GLY A 327 -12.84 1.57 5.15
CA GLY A 327 -12.08 1.89 3.94
C GLY A 327 -12.00 3.38 3.57
N LYS A 328 -12.61 4.31 4.31
CA LYS A 328 -12.69 5.74 3.95
C LYS A 328 -11.41 6.56 4.19
N LEU A 329 -10.36 5.93 4.70
CA LEU A 329 -9.10 6.59 5.03
C LEU A 329 -7.96 5.91 4.27
N LYS A 330 -7.16 6.72 3.59
CA LYS A 330 -5.94 6.28 2.93
C LYS A 330 -4.74 6.96 3.56
N ILE A 331 -3.65 6.22 3.84
CA ILE A 331 -2.38 6.85 4.17
C ILE A 331 -1.86 7.51 2.91
N ALA A 332 -1.85 8.84 2.91
CA ALA A 332 -1.33 9.63 1.82
C ALA A 332 0.20 9.57 1.83
N LYS A 333 0.84 9.79 2.99
CA LYS A 333 2.30 9.88 3.09
C LYS A 333 2.80 9.54 4.50
N ASN A 334 3.82 8.69 4.58
CA ASN A 334 4.58 8.50 5.82
C ASN A 334 5.73 9.51 5.88
N ILE A 335 5.96 10.09 7.05
CA ILE A 335 7.08 10.98 7.29
C ILE A 335 8.07 10.26 8.22
N ASP A 336 9.19 9.81 7.67
CA ASP A 336 10.19 9.00 8.37
C ASP A 336 11.13 9.84 9.26
N LYS A 337 10.56 10.73 10.07
CA LYS A 337 11.28 11.51 11.09
C LYS A 337 10.81 11.09 12.47
N GLN A 338 11.69 10.38 13.19
CA GLN A 338 11.43 9.94 14.55
C GLN A 338 11.46 11.10 15.54
N PHE A 339 10.57 11.05 16.53
CA PHE A 339 10.54 12.01 17.62
C PHE A 339 10.04 11.35 18.91
N MET A 340 10.20 12.05 20.03
CA MET A 340 9.79 11.60 21.35
C MET A 340 8.52 12.33 21.79
N ILE A 341 7.62 11.60 22.43
CA ILE A 341 6.45 12.10 23.12
C ILE A 341 6.69 11.94 24.61
N GLY A 342 6.54 13.02 25.36
CA GLY A 342 6.97 13.04 26.74
C GLY A 342 6.29 14.10 27.60
N LEU A 343 6.88 14.30 28.78
CA LEU A 343 6.44 15.28 29.78
C LEU A 343 7.48 16.38 29.89
N THR A 344 7.05 17.64 30.04
CA THR A 344 7.95 18.69 30.55
C THR A 344 7.62 19.01 32.00
N VAL A 345 8.65 19.35 32.77
CA VAL A 345 8.51 19.72 34.18
C VAL A 345 8.65 21.22 34.36
N THR A 346 7.74 21.83 35.12
CA THR A 346 7.84 23.20 35.63
C THR A 346 8.11 23.19 37.14
N GLY A 347 8.37 24.34 37.75
CA GLY A 347 8.72 24.42 39.18
C GLY A 347 10.11 23.89 39.53
N ASP A 348 10.33 23.59 40.82
CA ASP A 348 11.59 23.06 41.33
C ASP A 348 11.70 21.54 41.11
N PHE A 349 12.59 21.15 40.19
CA PHE A 349 12.82 19.76 39.81
C PHE A 349 13.98 19.08 40.56
N LYS A 350 14.81 19.83 41.29
CA LYS A 350 16.09 19.31 41.82
C LYS A 350 15.89 18.13 42.76
N HIS A 351 14.88 18.21 43.63
CA HIS A 351 14.62 17.20 44.66
C HIS A 351 13.89 15.96 44.15
N ILE A 352 13.36 15.99 42.93
CA ILE A 352 12.56 14.91 42.35
C ILE A 352 13.24 14.27 41.13
N GLN A 353 14.35 14.85 40.66
CA GLN A 353 15.07 14.43 39.46
C GLN A 353 15.46 12.94 39.48
N VAL A 354 15.95 12.42 40.60
CA VAL A 354 16.37 11.02 40.73
C VAL A 354 15.18 10.07 40.55
N PHE A 355 14.06 10.37 41.22
CA PHE A 355 12.83 9.58 41.10
C PHE A 355 12.31 9.60 39.66
N PHE A 356 12.28 10.77 39.03
CA PHE A 356 11.82 10.93 37.65
C PHE A 356 12.73 10.27 36.62
N SER A 357 14.03 10.15 36.90
CA SER A 357 14.97 9.41 36.07
C SER A 357 14.66 7.90 36.10
N CYS A 358 14.45 7.33 37.29
CA CYS A 358 13.99 5.93 37.43
C CYS A 358 12.64 5.71 36.74
N LEU A 359 11.70 6.64 36.93
CA LEU A 359 10.37 6.54 36.36
C LEU A 359 10.43 6.56 34.83
N GLN A 360 11.25 7.43 34.24
CA GLN A 360 11.46 7.47 32.79
C GLN A 360 12.02 6.14 32.26
N GLU A 361 13.08 5.61 32.88
CA GLU A 361 13.70 4.34 32.47
C GLU A 361 12.71 3.17 32.55
N GLU A 362 11.99 3.03 33.66
CA GLU A 362 11.03 1.94 33.83
C GLU A 362 9.84 2.04 32.88
N ILE A 363 9.36 3.25 32.55
CA ILE A 363 8.28 3.43 31.56
C ILE A 363 8.77 3.01 30.17
N ILE A 364 9.98 3.45 29.76
CA ILE A 364 10.57 3.08 28.46
C ILE A 364 10.70 1.57 28.36
N ASP A 365 11.26 0.91 29.38
CA ASP A 365 11.47 -0.53 29.38
C ASP A 365 10.15 -1.31 29.29
N ILE A 366 9.14 -0.94 30.09
CA ILE A 366 7.84 -1.61 30.06
C ILE A 366 7.19 -1.43 28.67
N TYR A 367 7.21 -0.21 28.14
CA TYR A 367 6.59 0.11 26.85
C TYR A 367 7.25 -0.65 25.68
N GLN A 368 8.58 -0.69 25.64
CA GLN A 368 9.34 -1.41 24.61
C GLN A 368 9.06 -2.93 24.66
N ILE A 369 8.96 -3.51 25.85
CA ILE A 369 8.63 -4.93 26.01
C ILE A 369 7.21 -5.21 25.49
N GLU A 370 6.23 -4.36 25.79
CA GLU A 370 4.86 -4.53 25.32
C GLU A 370 4.75 -4.36 23.80
N GLN A 371 5.41 -3.36 23.22
CA GLN A 371 5.49 -3.24 21.75
C GLN A 371 6.12 -4.47 21.08
N ALA A 372 7.20 -5.02 21.66
CA ALA A 372 7.85 -6.21 21.12
C ALA A 372 6.91 -7.43 21.17
N LYS A 373 6.13 -7.58 22.24
CA LYS A 373 5.11 -8.64 22.36
C LYS A 373 4.00 -8.47 21.34
N ASP A 374 3.50 -7.26 21.13
CA ASP A 374 2.50 -6.96 20.10
C ASP A 374 3.00 -7.33 18.70
N LYS A 375 4.24 -6.97 18.37
CA LYS A 375 4.86 -7.32 17.07
C LYS A 375 4.98 -8.83 16.89
N LEU A 376 5.30 -9.57 17.94
CA LEU A 376 5.33 -11.04 17.92
C LEU A 376 3.93 -11.65 17.75
N ALA A 377 2.92 -11.11 18.44
CA ALA A 377 1.54 -11.56 18.33
C ALA A 377 0.99 -11.34 16.92
N VAL A 378 1.20 -10.16 16.33
CA VAL A 378 0.77 -9.85 14.96
C VAL A 378 1.40 -10.82 13.95
N LYS A 379 2.71 -11.11 14.08
CA LYS A 379 3.41 -12.04 13.19
C LYS A 379 2.88 -13.48 13.29
N SER A 380 2.34 -13.87 14.44
CA SER A 380 1.67 -15.17 14.60
C SER A 380 0.25 -15.20 14.05
N SER A 381 -0.38 -14.04 13.86
CA SER A 381 -1.73 -13.88 13.35
C SER A 381 -1.82 -13.49 11.87
N GLU A 382 -0.73 -13.02 11.27
CA GLU A 382 -0.65 -12.87 9.81
C GLU A 382 -0.73 -14.28 9.21
N PRO A 383 -1.79 -14.61 8.45
CA PRO A 383 -1.74 -15.81 7.64
C PRO A 383 -0.54 -15.66 6.70
N GLU A 384 0.26 -16.71 6.55
CA GLU A 384 1.13 -16.85 5.38
C GLU A 384 0.32 -16.41 4.17
N SER A 385 0.92 -15.62 3.27
CA SER A 385 0.26 -15.01 2.12
C SER A 385 -0.39 -16.06 1.20
N GLU A 386 -1.54 -16.58 1.60
CA GLU A 386 -2.53 -17.19 0.76
C GLU A 386 -3.47 -16.05 0.39
N SER A 387 -3.20 -15.48 -0.77
CA SER A 387 -4.17 -14.79 -1.60
C SER A 387 -5.59 -15.32 -1.34
N GLY A 388 -6.42 -14.52 -0.67
CA GLY A 388 -7.71 -14.97 -0.17
C GLY A 388 -8.55 -15.67 -1.25
N PRO A 389 -9.25 -16.77 -0.91
CA PRO A 389 -9.89 -17.63 -1.90
C PRO A 389 -10.89 -16.87 -2.77
N ASN A 390 -11.54 -15.82 -2.28
CA ASN A 390 -12.57 -15.11 -3.06
C ASN A 390 -12.03 -14.40 -4.31
N THR A 391 -10.96 -13.60 -4.23
CA THR A 391 -10.53 -12.80 -5.40
C THR A 391 -9.93 -13.68 -6.50
N GLN A 392 -9.20 -14.73 -6.12
CA GLN A 392 -8.70 -15.73 -7.06
C GLN A 392 -9.81 -16.59 -7.64
N VAL A 393 -10.79 -16.99 -6.83
CA VAL A 393 -11.96 -17.75 -7.32
C VAL A 393 -12.80 -16.90 -8.26
N TRP A 394 -13.07 -15.62 -7.96
CA TRP A 394 -13.78 -14.72 -8.89
C TRP A 394 -12.99 -14.51 -10.19
N PHE A 395 -11.67 -14.36 -10.13
CA PHE A 395 -10.83 -14.30 -11.33
C PHE A 395 -10.89 -15.58 -12.18
N ILE A 396 -10.84 -16.76 -11.53
CA ILE A 396 -10.97 -18.06 -12.21
C ILE A 396 -12.37 -18.23 -12.81
N ILE A 397 -13.44 -17.82 -12.11
CA ILE A 397 -14.80 -17.89 -12.62
C ILE A 397 -15.00 -16.92 -13.80
N SER A 398 -14.51 -15.69 -13.71
CA SER A 398 -14.59 -14.71 -14.80
C SER A 398 -13.81 -15.16 -16.04
N THR A 399 -12.63 -15.75 -15.87
CA THR A 399 -11.84 -16.28 -16.99
C THR A 399 -12.47 -17.54 -17.59
N ALA A 400 -13.00 -18.46 -16.76
CA ALA A 400 -13.69 -19.66 -17.23
C ALA A 400 -15.00 -19.34 -17.98
N THR A 401 -15.74 -18.33 -17.53
CA THR A 401 -16.98 -17.89 -18.21
C THR A 401 -16.68 -17.25 -19.55
N ILE A 402 -15.67 -16.38 -19.64
CA ILE A 402 -15.19 -15.82 -20.92
C ILE A 402 -14.79 -16.94 -21.87
N PHE A 403 -14.00 -17.92 -21.41
CA PHE A 403 -13.57 -19.05 -22.23
C PHE A 403 -14.75 -19.91 -22.73
N ALA A 404 -15.74 -20.17 -21.87
CA ALA A 404 -16.94 -20.92 -22.23
C ALA A 404 -17.78 -20.17 -23.28
N VAL A 405 -17.93 -18.85 -23.15
CA VAL A 405 -18.64 -18.00 -24.13
C VAL A 405 -17.95 -18.04 -25.49
N PHE A 406 -16.63 -17.85 -25.54
CA PHE A 406 -15.88 -17.92 -26.81
C PHE A 406 -15.94 -19.31 -27.44
N SER A 407 -15.88 -20.37 -26.64
CA SER A 407 -16.00 -21.75 -27.13
C SER A 407 -17.40 -22.04 -27.69
N LEU A 408 -18.46 -21.56 -27.04
CA LEU A 408 -19.84 -21.66 -27.54
C LEU A 408 -20.04 -20.88 -28.84
N LEU A 409 -19.51 -19.66 -28.93
CA LEU A 409 -19.55 -18.87 -30.16
C LEU A 409 -18.78 -19.57 -31.30
N GLY A 410 -17.62 -20.15 -31.01
CA GLY A 410 -16.84 -20.95 -31.96
C GLY A 410 -17.61 -22.19 -32.43
N PHE A 411 -18.25 -22.93 -31.51
CA PHE A 411 -19.06 -24.10 -31.83
C PHE A 411 -20.30 -23.74 -32.65
N LEU A 412 -20.99 -22.65 -32.30
CA LEU A 412 -22.14 -22.14 -33.06
C LEU A 412 -21.74 -21.69 -34.46
N TRP A 413 -20.59 -21.03 -34.60
CA TRP A 413 -20.04 -20.65 -35.89
C TRP A 413 -19.71 -21.87 -36.76
N GLU A 414 -19.02 -22.87 -36.20
CA GLU A 414 -18.65 -24.10 -36.92
C GLU A 414 -19.89 -24.96 -37.26
N TRP A 415 -20.87 -25.04 -36.36
CA TRP A 415 -22.14 -25.72 -36.61
C TRP A 415 -22.94 -25.04 -37.72
N ARG A 416 -23.01 -23.71 -37.71
CA ARG A 416 -23.65 -22.92 -38.78
C ARG A 416 -22.92 -23.10 -40.10
N ARG A 417 -21.58 -23.10 -40.09
CA ARG A 417 -20.74 -23.32 -41.26
C ARG A 417 -20.96 -24.72 -41.86
N ARG A 418 -21.00 -25.76 -41.03
CA ARG A 418 -21.28 -27.14 -41.48
C ARG A 418 -22.68 -27.29 -42.07
N ARG A 419 -23.71 -26.69 -41.46
CA ARG A 419 -25.07 -26.65 -42.02
C ARG A 419 -25.15 -25.91 -43.37
N MET A 420 -24.38 -24.84 -43.53
CA MET A 420 -24.33 -24.10 -44.79
C MET A 420 -23.63 -24.94 -45.88
N MET A 421 -22.52 -25.60 -45.55
CA MET A 421 -21.80 -26.49 -46.46
C MET A 421 -22.63 -27.71 -46.86
N SER A 422 -23.39 -28.32 -45.95
CA SER A 422 -24.25 -29.47 -46.26
C SER A 422 -25.41 -29.10 -47.20
N ARG A 423 -25.94 -27.87 -47.09
CA ARG A 423 -26.92 -27.34 -48.04
C ARG A 423 -26.29 -27.08 -49.41
N LEU A 424 -25.09 -26.50 -49.44
CA LEU A 424 -24.37 -26.30 -50.70
C LEU A 424 -24.07 -27.64 -51.41
N SER A 425 -23.67 -28.68 -50.67
CA SER A 425 -23.41 -30.00 -51.26
C SER A 425 -24.68 -30.65 -51.80
N SER A 426 -25.82 -30.55 -51.08
CA SER A 426 -27.10 -31.08 -51.59
C SER A 426 -27.55 -30.35 -52.86
N ASP A 427 -27.42 -29.01 -52.89
CA ASP A 427 -27.80 -28.21 -54.06
C ASP A 427 -26.91 -28.54 -55.27
N VAL A 428 -25.62 -28.78 -55.07
CA VAL A 428 -24.68 -29.21 -56.13
C VAL A 428 -25.00 -30.63 -56.64
N GLU A 429 -25.38 -31.55 -55.75
CA GLU A 429 -25.78 -32.91 -56.11
C GLU A 429 -27.07 -32.91 -56.96
N ASP A 430 -28.02 -32.06 -56.60
CA ASP A 430 -29.31 -31.92 -57.30
C ASP A 430 -29.15 -31.24 -58.66
N PHE A 431 -28.27 -30.24 -58.76
CA PHE A 431 -27.85 -29.65 -60.04
C PHE A 431 -27.17 -30.66 -60.97
N ARG A 432 -26.38 -31.58 -60.40
CA ARG A 432 -25.69 -32.64 -61.17
C ARG A 432 -26.68 -33.71 -61.65
N ARG A 433 -27.75 -34.01 -60.88
CA ARG A 433 -28.86 -34.88 -61.31
C ARG A 433 -29.69 -34.25 -62.42
N THR A 434 -30.12 -33.00 -62.26
CA THR A 434 -30.89 -32.29 -63.28
C THR A 434 -30.12 -32.16 -64.60
N ARG A 435 -28.81 -31.88 -64.55
CA ARG A 435 -27.97 -31.87 -65.77
C ARG A 435 -27.90 -33.24 -66.46
N LYS A 436 -27.79 -34.35 -65.71
CA LYS A 436 -27.83 -35.72 -66.27
C LYS A 436 -29.18 -36.08 -66.90
N VAL A 437 -30.29 -35.54 -66.40
CA VAL A 437 -31.62 -35.78 -66.98
C VAL A 437 -31.79 -35.05 -68.31
N ILE A 438 -31.18 -33.87 -68.45
CA ILE A 438 -31.24 -33.05 -69.69
C ILE A 438 -30.41 -33.69 -70.82
N GLU A 439 -29.28 -34.37 -70.52
CA GLU A 439 -28.46 -35.05 -71.52
C GLU A 439 -29.09 -36.35 -72.07
N VAL A 440 -30.12 -36.91 -71.44
CA VAL A 440 -30.69 -38.23 -71.77
C VAL A 440 -31.98 -38.17 -72.61
N GLN A 441 -32.50 -36.99 -72.96
CA GLN A 441 -33.64 -36.87 -73.88
C GLN A 441 -33.20 -36.52 -75.31
N PRO A 442 -33.35 -37.44 -76.30
CA PRO A 442 -33.28 -37.06 -77.70
C PRO A 442 -34.57 -36.35 -78.10
N ALA A 443 -34.43 -35.20 -78.75
CA ALA A 443 -35.52 -34.40 -79.28
C ALA A 443 -36.45 -35.23 -80.17
N ARG A 444 -37.73 -35.31 -79.80
CA ARG A 444 -38.78 -35.90 -80.62
C ARG A 444 -39.92 -34.90 -80.78
N GLY A 445 -40.08 -34.40 -82.00
CA GLY A 445 -41.30 -33.75 -82.44
C GLY A 445 -41.10 -32.66 -83.49
N GLN A 446 -41.26 -33.00 -84.77
CA GLN A 446 -42.16 -32.29 -85.70
C GLN A 446 -42.29 -33.05 -87.04
N HIS A 447 -43.51 -33.56 -87.25
CA HIS A 447 -44.41 -33.66 -88.43
C HIS A 447 -43.92 -33.46 -89.90
N PRO A 448 -44.74 -33.91 -90.89
CA PRO A 448 -44.31 -34.64 -92.08
C PRO A 448 -44.42 -33.83 -93.38
N TRP A 449 -43.68 -34.27 -94.40
CA TRP A 449 -44.03 -34.05 -95.80
C TRP A 449 -43.85 -35.37 -96.56
N GLU A 450 -44.98 -35.93 -97.01
CA GLU A 450 -45.03 -36.94 -98.07
C GLU A 450 -44.66 -36.30 -99.41
N THR A 451 -43.84 -36.98 -100.21
CA THR A 451 -43.87 -36.93 -101.68
C THR A 451 -43.41 -38.29 -102.24
N THR A 452 -44.40 -39.07 -102.68
CA THR A 452 -44.51 -39.80 -103.96
C THR A 452 -43.40 -40.75 -104.47
N HIS A 453 -43.81 -42.02 -104.67
CA HIS A 453 -43.71 -42.87 -105.88
C HIS A 453 -43.22 -44.31 -105.61
N HIS A 454 -44.15 -45.27 -105.52
CA HIS A 454 -44.49 -46.19 -106.61
C HIS A 454 -45.66 -47.10 -106.27
#